data_AF-A0A4V6A7V4-F1
#
_entry.id   AF-A0A4V6A7V4-F1
#
_cell.length_a   1.000
_cell.length_b   1.000
_cell.length_c   1.000
_cell.angle_alpha   90.00
_cell.angle_beta   90.00
_cell.angle_gamma   90.00
#
_symmetry.space_group_name_H-M   'P 1'
#
loop_
_entity.id
_entity.type
_entity.pdbx_description
1 polymer ?
#
loop_
_entity_poly.entity_id
_entity_poly.type
_entity_poly.pdbx_seq_one_letter_code
_entity_poly.pdbx_strand_id
1 'polypeptide(L)'
;MAVNKIQNHALNELVDPFLGFDKDFVVRRMVTSVADLAFRCLQQEREMRPTMEEVLETLKRMEKENYGAGKADVLDISEDDVGLLKHASSPLQLSADSMSDQFLGSSSSTNTPHSY
;
A
#
# COMPACT_ATOMS: atom_id res chain seq x y z
N MET A 1 -14.21 5.98 -20.00
CA MET A 1 -13.37 4.76 -20.03
C MET A 1 -13.15 4.26 -18.61
N ALA A 2 -12.85 2.97 -18.42
CA ALA A 2 -12.62 2.38 -17.09
C ALA A 2 -11.49 3.09 -16.32
N VAL A 3 -10.39 3.41 -16.99
CA VAL A 3 -9.23 4.13 -16.41
C VAL A 3 -9.64 5.43 -15.69
N ASN A 4 -10.51 6.24 -16.31
CA ASN A 4 -10.96 7.50 -15.72
C ASN A 4 -11.81 7.29 -14.45
N LYS A 5 -12.69 6.29 -14.46
CA LYS A 5 -13.51 5.93 -13.28
C LYS A 5 -12.65 5.35 -12.15
N ILE A 6 -11.61 4.58 -12.47
CA ILE A 6 -10.64 4.06 -11.49
C ILE A 6 -9.85 5.22 -10.85
N GLN A 7 -9.29 6.13 -11.63
CA GLN A 7 -8.53 7.29 -11.13
C GLN A 7 -9.37 8.24 -10.29
N ASN A 8 -10.65 8.41 -10.61
CA ASN A 8 -11.58 9.27 -9.87
C ASN A 8 -12.24 8.55 -8.68
N HIS A 9 -11.79 7.36 -8.31
CA HIS A 9 -12.37 6.54 -7.25
C HIS A 9 -13.88 6.24 -7.41
N ALA A 10 -14.38 6.24 -8.66
CA ALA A 10 -15.77 5.99 -9.01
C ALA A 10 -16.02 4.51 -9.37
N LEU A 11 -15.49 3.59 -8.53
CA LEU A 11 -15.55 2.15 -8.79
C LEU A 11 -16.98 1.59 -8.73
N ASN A 12 -17.86 2.20 -7.92
CA ASN A 12 -19.28 1.86 -7.85
C ASN A 12 -20.01 1.98 -9.20
N GLU A 13 -19.49 2.78 -10.13
CA GLU A 13 -20.06 2.90 -11.49
C GLU A 13 -19.52 1.87 -12.48
N LEU A 14 -18.55 1.05 -12.07
CA LEU A 14 -17.93 -0.02 -12.87
C LEU A 14 -18.33 -1.41 -12.39
N VAL A 15 -18.67 -1.55 -11.11
CA VAL A 15 -18.84 -2.82 -10.43
C VAL A 15 -20.31 -3.24 -10.52
N ASP A 16 -20.54 -4.55 -10.70
CA ASP A 16 -21.89 -5.11 -10.68
C ASP A 16 -22.59 -4.75 -9.35
N PRO A 17 -23.78 -4.10 -9.38
CA PRO A 17 -24.52 -3.77 -8.17
C PRO A 17 -24.84 -4.97 -7.27
N PHE A 18 -24.94 -6.18 -7.83
CA PHE A 18 -25.24 -7.41 -7.08
C PHE A 18 -24.04 -7.97 -6.31
N LEU A 19 -22.82 -7.52 -6.59
CA LEU A 19 -21.62 -7.90 -5.84
C LEU A 19 -21.62 -7.32 -4.41
N GLY A 20 -22.43 -6.30 -4.14
CA GLY A 20 -22.52 -5.70 -2.80
C GLY A 20 -21.34 -4.80 -2.44
N PHE A 21 -20.67 -4.18 -3.42
CA PHE A 21 -19.53 -3.27 -3.24
C PHE A 21 -19.77 -2.16 -2.20
N ASP A 22 -20.96 -1.58 -2.19
CA ASP A 22 -21.31 -0.52 -1.23
C ASP A 22 -21.68 -1.05 0.15
N LYS A 23 -21.93 -2.36 0.29
CA LYS A 23 -22.49 -2.98 1.50
C LYS A 23 -21.48 -3.83 2.26
N ASP A 24 -20.57 -4.51 1.56
CA ASP A 24 -19.58 -5.42 2.14
C ASP A 24 -18.17 -4.82 2.02
N PHE A 25 -17.54 -4.61 3.18
CA PHE A 25 -16.19 -4.07 3.26
C PHE A 25 -15.14 -4.99 2.62
N VAL A 26 -15.28 -6.31 2.76
CA VAL A 26 -14.37 -7.29 2.16
C VAL A 26 -14.47 -7.22 0.64
N VAL A 27 -15.70 -7.18 0.12
CA VAL A 27 -15.93 -7.00 -1.33
C VAL A 27 -15.34 -5.67 -1.79
N ARG A 28 -15.59 -4.57 -1.07
CA ARG A 28 -15.05 -3.26 -1.42
C ARG A 28 -13.53 -3.26 -1.50
N ARG A 29 -12.87 -3.89 -0.53
CA ARG A 29 -11.41 -4.02 -0.50
C ARG A 29 -10.91 -4.83 -1.68
N MET A 30 -11.49 -6.01 -1.92
CA MET A 30 -11.14 -6.87 -3.06
C MET A 30 -11.28 -6.15 -4.40
N VAL A 31 -12.43 -5.51 -4.61
CA VAL A 31 -12.71 -4.77 -5.84
C VAL A 31 -11.74 -3.63 -6.03
N THR A 32 -11.38 -2.91 -4.97
CA THR A 32 -10.38 -1.83 -5.04
C THR A 32 -9.02 -2.39 -5.46
N SER A 33 -8.57 -3.49 -4.85
CA SER A 33 -7.31 -4.16 -5.22
C SER A 33 -7.31 -4.63 -6.68
N VAL A 34 -8.42 -5.20 -7.16
CA VAL A 34 -8.57 -5.60 -8.58
C VAL A 34 -8.58 -4.38 -9.50
N ALA A 35 -9.21 -3.28 -9.11
CA ALA A 35 -9.21 -2.03 -9.88
C ALA A 35 -7.80 -1.46 -10.04
N ASP A 36 -6.96 -1.52 -9.00
CA ASP A 36 -5.56 -1.10 -9.06
C ASP A 36 -4.73 -1.97 -10.01
N LEU A 37 -5.01 -3.28 -10.07
CA LEU A 37 -4.40 -4.17 -11.07
C LEU A 37 -4.89 -3.84 -12.47
N ALA A 38 -6.21 -3.68 -12.65
CA ALA A 38 -6.81 -3.33 -13.93
C ALA A 38 -6.27 -2.00 -14.47
N PHE A 39 -6.05 -1.00 -13.61
CA PHE A 39 -5.44 0.27 -13.99
C PHE A 39 -4.09 0.08 -14.68
N ARG A 40 -3.20 -0.72 -14.07
CA ARG A 40 -1.89 -1.06 -14.63
C ARG A 40 -2.01 -1.83 -15.95
N CYS A 41 -2.94 -2.77 -16.04
CA CYS A 41 -3.20 -3.53 -17.28
C CYS A 41 -3.69 -2.64 -18.43
N LEU A 42 -4.43 -1.57 -18.11
CA LEU A 42 -5.01 -0.63 -19.07
C LEU A 42 -4.11 0.56 -19.39
N GLN A 43 -2.88 0.61 -18.85
CA GLN A 43 -1.97 1.74 -19.05
C GLN A 43 -1.62 1.92 -20.53
N GLN A 44 -1.51 3.17 -20.99
CA GLN A 44 -1.21 3.45 -22.40
C GLN A 44 0.23 3.05 -22.76
N GLU A 45 1.19 3.34 -21.87
CA GLU A 45 2.57 2.91 -22.03
C GLU A 45 2.72 1.40 -21.82
N ARG A 46 3.25 0.70 -22.83
CA ARG A 46 3.43 -0.76 -22.79
C ARG A 46 4.29 -1.21 -21.61
N GLU A 47 5.35 -0.48 -21.32
CA GLU A 47 6.34 -0.83 -20.29
C GLU A 47 5.77 -0.74 -18.86
N MET A 48 4.65 -0.07 -18.68
CA MET A 48 3.95 0.04 -17.39
C MET A 48 2.91 -1.08 -17.20
N ARG A 49 2.62 -1.86 -18.26
CA ARG A 49 1.68 -2.97 -18.18
C ARG A 49 2.37 -4.18 -17.55
N PRO A 50 1.73 -4.86 -16.59
CA PRO A 50 2.25 -6.10 -16.06
C PRO A 50 2.18 -7.20 -17.11
N THR A 51 3.09 -8.17 -16.99
CA THR A 51 3.01 -9.45 -17.70
C THR A 51 1.82 -10.27 -17.21
N MET A 52 1.33 -11.21 -18.01
CA MET A 52 0.22 -12.08 -17.59
C MET A 52 0.57 -12.97 -16.39
N GLU A 53 1.85 -13.30 -16.22
CA GLU A 53 2.35 -14.02 -15.04
C GLU A 53 2.21 -13.15 -13.78
N GLU A 54 2.69 -11.90 -13.81
CA GLU A 54 2.53 -10.95 -12.70
C GLU A 54 1.06 -10.68 -12.37
N VAL A 55 0.18 -10.59 -13.39
CA VAL A 55 -1.27 -10.47 -13.21
C VAL A 55 -1.80 -11.67 -12.43
N LEU A 56 -1.44 -12.89 -12.84
CA LEU A 56 -1.88 -14.12 -12.17
C LEU A 56 -1.39 -14.20 -10.72
N GLU A 57 -0.11 -13.90 -10.49
CA GLU A 57 0.46 -13.89 -9.15
C GLU A 57 -0.21 -12.86 -8.24
N THR A 58 -0.47 -11.66 -8.79
CA THR A 58 -1.15 -10.59 -8.06
C THR A 58 -2.57 -10.98 -7.68
N LEU A 59 -3.32 -11.60 -8.60
CA LEU A 59 -4.68 -12.08 -8.31
C LEU A 59 -4.69 -13.18 -7.25
N LYS A 60 -3.78 -14.17 -7.33
CA LYS A 60 -3.62 -15.23 -6.31
C LYS A 60 -3.28 -14.65 -4.93
N ARG A 61 -2.46 -13.60 -4.90
CA ARG A 61 -2.13 -12.89 -3.66
C ARG A 61 -3.35 -12.22 -3.05
N MET A 62 -4.11 -11.46 -3.85
CA MET A 62 -5.36 -10.81 -3.41
C MET A 62 -6.38 -11.82 -2.88
N GLU A 63 -6.47 -12.99 -3.52
CA GLU A 63 -7.31 -14.08 -3.05
C GLU A 63 -6.84 -14.56 -1.66
N LYS A 64 -5.57 -14.91 -1.51
CA LYS A 64 -4.99 -15.42 -0.24
C LYS A 64 -5.10 -14.41 0.91
N GLU A 65 -4.86 -13.13 0.66
CA GLU A 65 -4.91 -12.07 1.68
C GLU A 65 -6.29 -11.89 2.31
N ASN A 66 -7.37 -12.26 1.60
CA ASN A 66 -8.73 -12.18 2.15
C ASN A 66 -9.13 -13.45 2.92
N TYR A 67 -8.57 -14.62 2.59
CA TYR A 67 -8.78 -15.85 3.36
C TYR A 67 -7.89 -15.94 4.61
N GLY A 68 -6.75 -15.23 4.65
CA GLY A 68 -5.81 -15.24 5.78
C GLY A 68 -6.21 -14.35 6.97
N ALA A 69 -7.04 -13.32 6.76
CA ALA A 69 -7.47 -12.43 7.84
C ALA A 69 -8.41 -13.10 8.87
N GLY A 70 -8.96 -14.27 8.57
CA GLY A 70 -9.74 -15.09 9.50
C GLY A 70 -8.90 -16.06 10.35
N LYS A 71 -7.58 -16.12 10.16
CA LYS A 71 -6.69 -17.01 10.90
C LYS A 71 -5.44 -16.22 11.27
N ALA A 72 -5.47 -15.60 12.45
CA ALA A 72 -4.25 -15.17 13.10
C ALA A 72 -3.43 -16.43 13.38
N ASP A 73 -2.48 -16.75 12.49
CA ASP A 73 -1.40 -17.67 12.83
C ASP A 73 -0.64 -17.02 13.97
N VAL A 74 -0.90 -17.52 15.18
CA VAL A 74 -0.09 -17.27 16.37
C VAL A 74 1.31 -17.75 16.01
N LEU A 75 2.20 -16.81 15.72
CA LEU A 75 3.63 -17.10 15.65
C LEU A 75 4.05 -17.49 17.08
N ASP A 76 4.26 -18.78 17.27
CA ASP A 76 4.83 -19.37 18.48
C ASP A 76 6.23 -18.77 18.65
N ILE A 77 6.36 -17.81 19.56
CA ILE A 77 7.65 -17.29 19.97
C ILE A 77 8.27 -18.38 20.84
N SER A 78 9.08 -19.24 20.24
CA SER A 78 9.98 -20.12 20.98
C SER A 78 10.89 -19.22 21.84
N GLU A 79 10.70 -19.25 23.15
CA GLU A 79 11.57 -18.64 24.14
C GLU A 79 12.92 -19.40 24.12
N ASP A 80 13.87 -18.91 23.32
CA ASP A 80 15.28 -19.29 23.47
C ASP A 80 15.92 -18.40 24.54
N ASP A 81 16.30 -19.05 25.63
CA ASP A 81 16.83 -18.52 26.87
C ASP A 81 18.26 -17.98 26.65
N VAL A 82 18.39 -16.69 26.34
CA VAL A 82 19.69 -15.99 26.44
C VAL A 82 19.49 -14.66 27.15
N GLY A 83 19.65 -14.69 28.47
CA GLY A 83 19.54 -13.51 29.31
C GLY A 83 20.63 -12.48 29.06
N LEU A 84 20.26 -11.23 28.82
CA LEU A 84 21.14 -10.07 28.95
C LEU A 84 20.35 -8.79 29.32
N LEU A 85 20.44 -8.47 30.61
CA LEU A 85 20.44 -7.15 31.26
C LEU A 85 19.31 -6.15 30.96
N LYS A 86 18.32 -6.26 31.84
CA LYS A 86 17.43 -5.21 32.33
C LYS A 86 18.18 -3.90 32.66
N HIS A 87 18.01 -2.88 31.82
CA HIS A 87 18.05 -1.50 32.29
C HIS A 87 16.69 -0.85 32.06
N ALA A 88 15.99 -0.69 33.17
CA ALA A 88 14.75 0.05 33.26
C ALA A 88 15.01 1.53 32.95
N SER A 89 14.22 2.08 32.03
CA SER A 89 13.83 3.50 31.96
C SER A 89 12.66 3.63 30.99
N SER A 90 11.45 3.36 31.46
CA SER A 90 10.25 4.07 30.95
C SER A 90 10.25 5.45 31.63
N PRO A 91 9.76 6.55 31.01
CA PRO A 91 8.38 6.63 30.56
C PRO A 91 8.13 7.36 29.22
N LEU A 92 7.07 6.90 28.54
CA LEU A 92 6.04 7.67 27.84
C LEU A 92 6.35 9.15 27.56
N GLN A 93 6.38 9.51 26.29
CA GLN A 93 5.97 10.84 25.81
C GLN A 93 5.07 10.62 24.57
N LEU A 94 3.75 10.53 24.81
CA LEU A 94 2.75 10.95 23.84
C LEU A 94 2.94 12.46 23.62
N SER A 95 3.12 12.92 22.38
CA SER A 95 2.18 13.85 21.73
C SER A 95 2.68 14.17 20.33
N ALA A 96 1.84 13.89 19.33
CA ALA A 96 1.97 14.44 18.00
C ALA A 96 1.23 15.78 18.02
N ASP A 97 1.95 16.89 18.09
CA ASP A 97 1.38 18.21 17.86
C ASP A 97 2.09 18.87 16.69
N SER A 98 1.39 18.75 15.56
CA SER A 98 1.33 19.67 14.44
C SER A 98 1.58 21.12 14.84
N MET A 99 2.64 21.76 14.30
CA MET A 99 2.61 23.15 13.88
C MET A 99 3.46 23.32 12.62
N SER A 100 2.86 23.97 11.63
CA SER A 100 3.49 24.43 10.40
C SER A 100 4.34 25.67 10.70
N ASP A 101 5.42 25.87 9.95
CA ASP A 101 5.75 27.21 9.46
C ASP A 101 6.56 27.14 8.16
N GLN A 102 6.13 28.00 7.25
CA GLN A 102 6.55 28.20 5.88
C GLN A 102 7.82 29.08 5.81
N PHE A 103 8.72 28.73 4.88
CA PHE A 103 9.44 29.67 4.00
C PHE A 103 10.53 30.53 4.70
N LEU A 104 11.69 30.88 4.16
CA LEU A 104 12.28 30.94 2.83
C LEU A 104 13.79 31.14 3.06
N GLY A 105 14.67 30.66 2.18
CA GLY A 105 16.09 30.98 2.30
C GLY A 105 16.95 30.33 1.25
N SER A 106 16.63 30.61 -0.02
CA SER A 106 17.44 30.22 -1.18
C SER A 106 18.89 30.68 -1.03
N SER A 107 19.84 29.80 -1.36
CA SER A 107 21.08 30.17 -2.05
C SER A 107 21.64 28.95 -2.77
N SER A 108 21.46 28.96 -4.08
CA SER A 108 22.07 28.04 -5.04
C SER A 108 23.58 28.26 -5.10
N SER A 109 24.35 27.19 -5.26
CA SER A 109 25.49 27.13 -6.20
C SER A 109 25.93 25.69 -6.41
N THR A 110 25.47 25.12 -7.51
CA THR A 110 26.06 23.97 -8.21
C THR A 110 27.31 24.43 -8.96
N ASN A 111 28.45 23.75 -8.78
CA ASN A 111 29.31 23.34 -9.91
C ASN A 111 30.42 22.36 -9.48
N THR A 112 30.29 21.10 -9.90
CA THR A 112 31.41 20.26 -10.38
C THR A 112 31.45 20.43 -11.93
N PRO A 113 32.52 20.11 -12.70
CA PRO A 113 33.42 18.97 -12.50
C PRO A 113 34.91 19.07 -13.01
N HIS A 114 35.69 18.07 -12.60
CA HIS A 114 36.81 17.36 -13.29
C HIS A 114 38.13 18.04 -13.75
N SER A 115 39.18 17.18 -13.73
CA SER A 115 40.51 17.21 -14.39
C SER A 115 41.68 17.53 -13.43
N TYR A 116 42.80 16.80 -13.35
CA TYR A 116 43.47 15.77 -14.19
C TYR A 116 43.90 14.57 -13.34
#